data_AF-A0AAU7GQ71-F1
#
_entry.id   AF-A0AAU7GQ71-F1
#
_cell.length_a   1.000
_cell.length_b   1.000
_cell.length_c   1.000
_cell.angle_alpha   90.00
_cell.angle_beta   90.00
_cell.angle_gamma   90.00
#
_symmetry.space_group_name_H-M   'P 1'
#
loop_
_entity.id
_entity.type
_entity.pdbx_description
1 polymer ?
#
loop_
_entity_poly.entity_id
_entity_poly.type
_entity_poly.pdbx_seq_one_letter_code
_entity_poly.pdbx_strand_id
1 'polypeptide(L)'
;MEKKLPRIKALLTPGEVAKRSGVAVSTLHFYESKGLISSMRNSGNQRRYKRDVLRYVAIIKIAQRIGIPLATIGDALSVLPEGHSLSAKEWRQLSSQWREELDRRIHTLVALRDELDGCIGCGCLSRSDCPLRNPGDQLGEQGTGARLLEDD
;
A
#
# COMPACT_ATOMS: atom_id res chain seq x y z
N MET A 1 16.39 38.76 -18.55
CA MET A 1 16.54 37.31 -18.87
C MET A 1 15.28 36.58 -18.44
N GLU A 2 14.29 36.47 -19.33
CA GLU A 2 13.16 35.57 -19.07
C GLU A 2 13.65 34.12 -19.15
N LYS A 3 13.67 33.42 -18.01
CA LYS A 3 13.88 31.97 -18.00
C LYS A 3 12.68 31.34 -18.71
N LYS A 4 12.85 30.95 -19.98
CA LYS A 4 11.89 30.11 -20.71
C LYS A 4 11.53 28.92 -19.82
N LEU A 5 10.27 28.82 -19.38
CA LEU A 5 9.80 27.67 -18.63
C LEU A 5 10.11 26.41 -19.45
N PRO A 6 10.74 25.39 -18.86
CA PRO A 6 11.06 24.17 -19.59
C PRO A 6 9.77 23.57 -20.15
N ARG A 7 9.74 23.34 -21.48
CA ARG A 7 8.61 22.67 -22.14
C ARG A 7 8.32 21.36 -21.41
N ILE A 8 7.11 21.26 -20.86
CA ILE A 8 6.66 20.07 -20.15
C ILE A 8 6.59 18.92 -21.16
N LYS A 9 7.53 17.97 -21.08
CA LYS A 9 7.50 16.76 -21.91
C LYS A 9 6.22 15.98 -21.66
N ALA A 10 5.45 15.70 -22.71
CA ALA A 10 4.22 14.92 -22.65
C ALA A 10 4.48 13.45 -22.29
N LEU A 11 5.61 12.89 -22.75
CA LEU A 11 6.03 11.52 -22.49
C LEU A 11 7.39 11.48 -21.79
N LEU A 12 7.54 10.52 -20.88
CA LEU A 12 8.72 10.30 -20.06
C LEU A 12 9.35 8.95 -20.41
N THR A 13 10.68 8.92 -20.44
CA THR A 13 11.47 7.69 -20.50
C THR A 13 11.40 6.93 -19.16
N PRO A 14 11.68 5.62 -19.12
CA PRO A 14 11.74 4.87 -17.87
C PRO A 14 12.72 5.47 -16.86
N GLY A 15 13.89 5.92 -17.32
CA GLY A 15 14.89 6.58 -16.47
C GLY A 15 14.41 7.91 -15.89
N GLU A 16 13.67 8.72 -16.66
CA GLU A 16 13.07 9.97 -16.15
C GLU A 16 12.00 9.71 -15.11
N VAL A 17 11.15 8.69 -15.31
CA VAL A 17 10.14 8.31 -14.31
C VAL A 17 10.83 7.81 -13.06
N ALA A 18 11.75 6.85 -13.18
CA ALA A 18 12.51 6.27 -12.08
C ALA A 18 13.20 7.32 -11.21
N LYS A 19 13.92 8.26 -11.84
CA LYS A 19 14.59 9.36 -11.15
C LYS A 19 13.62 10.27 -10.39
N ARG A 20 12.44 10.54 -10.96
CA ARG A 20 11.46 11.47 -10.38
C ARG A 20 10.57 10.85 -9.32
N SER A 21 10.28 9.56 -9.40
CA SER A 21 9.48 8.84 -8.41
C SER A 21 10.32 8.14 -7.34
N GLY A 22 11.64 8.07 -7.52
CA GLY A 22 12.56 7.42 -6.59
C GLY A 22 12.29 5.92 -6.51
N VAL A 23 12.13 5.28 -7.67
CA VAL A 23 12.01 3.81 -7.80
C VAL A 23 12.96 3.33 -8.90
N ALA A 24 13.37 2.07 -8.86
CA ALA A 24 14.17 1.50 -9.92
C ALA A 24 13.33 1.33 -11.20
N VAL A 25 13.99 1.32 -12.37
CA VAL A 25 13.32 1.01 -13.65
C VAL A 25 12.69 -0.39 -13.62
N SER A 26 13.33 -1.35 -12.95
CA SER A 26 12.78 -2.69 -12.71
C SER A 26 11.46 -2.63 -11.93
N THR A 27 11.33 -1.74 -10.95
CA THR A 27 10.08 -1.52 -10.21
C THR A 27 8.97 -0.99 -11.13
N LEU A 28 9.29 -0.10 -12.07
CA LEU A 28 8.31 0.37 -13.07
C LEU A 28 7.84 -0.79 -13.95
N HIS A 29 8.76 -1.61 -14.45
CA HIS A 29 8.39 -2.80 -15.23
C HIS A 29 7.57 -3.79 -14.41
N PHE A 30 7.88 -3.95 -13.13
CA PHE A 30 7.11 -4.79 -12.22
C PHE A 30 5.68 -4.27 -12.03
N TYR A 31 5.49 -2.98 -11.74
CA TYR A 31 4.16 -2.37 -11.65
C TYR A 31 3.39 -2.49 -12.96
N GLU A 32 4.06 -2.32 -14.11
CA GLU A 32 3.45 -2.52 -15.42
C GLU A 32 3.02 -3.98 -15.64
N SER A 33 3.86 -4.95 -15.25
CA SER A 33 3.52 -6.39 -15.32
C SER A 33 2.35 -6.78 -14.41
N LYS A 34 2.07 -5.99 -13.37
CA LYS A 34 0.93 -6.13 -12.47
C LYS A 34 -0.28 -5.30 -12.88
N GLY A 35 -0.25 -4.65 -14.05
CA GLY A 35 -1.37 -3.84 -14.57
C GLY A 35 -1.59 -2.51 -13.85
N LEU A 36 -0.67 -2.08 -12.99
CA LEU A 36 -0.87 -0.88 -12.16
C LEU A 36 -0.53 0.43 -12.87
N ILE A 37 0.32 0.33 -13.90
CA ILE A 37 0.71 1.43 -14.77
C ILE A 37 0.83 0.91 -16.19
N SER A 38 0.70 1.78 -17.18
CA SER A 38 0.85 1.43 -18.59
C SER A 38 1.93 2.28 -19.27
N SER A 39 2.58 1.69 -20.27
CA SER A 39 3.49 2.40 -21.17
C SER A 39 3.03 2.27 -22.62
N MET A 40 3.51 3.18 -23.45
CA MET A 40 3.45 3.09 -24.91
C MET A 40 4.85 2.85 -25.46
N ARG A 41 4.95 2.23 -26.64
CA ARG A 41 6.22 2.03 -27.34
C ARG A 41 6.43 3.15 -28.35
N ASN A 42 7.64 3.69 -28.41
CA ASN A 42 8.04 4.58 -29.50
C ASN A 42 8.48 3.78 -30.74
N SER A 43 8.86 4.48 -31.82
CA SER A 43 9.37 3.87 -33.06
C SER A 43 10.59 2.96 -32.88
N GLY A 44 11.39 3.17 -31.82
CA GLY A 44 12.53 2.32 -31.44
C GLY A 44 12.18 1.20 -30.46
N ASN A 45 10.90 0.86 -30.30
CA ASN A 45 10.38 -0.14 -29.35
C ASN A 45 10.75 0.11 -27.87
N GLN A 46 11.09 1.35 -27.51
CA GLN A 46 11.37 1.75 -26.14
C GLN A 46 10.09 2.21 -25.44
N ARG A 47 9.93 1.81 -24.17
CA ARG A 47 8.82 2.27 -23.32
C ARG A 47 8.83 3.78 -23.14
N ARG A 48 7.64 4.37 -23.14
CA ARG A 48 7.37 5.77 -22.82
C ARG A 48 6.13 5.82 -21.95
N TYR A 49 6.19 6.62 -20.90
CA TYR A 49 5.09 6.78 -19.96
C TYR A 49 4.46 8.16 -20.12
N LYS A 50 3.14 8.25 -19.98
CA LYS A 50 2.45 9.52 -19.78
C LYS A 50 2.87 10.13 -18.42
N ARG A 51 2.65 11.44 -18.24
CA ARG A 51 3.12 12.14 -17.02
C ARG A 51 2.37 11.72 -15.74
N ASP A 52 1.10 11.37 -15.88
CA ASP A 52 0.23 10.85 -14.84
C ASP A 52 0.81 9.62 -14.12
N VAL A 53 1.67 8.83 -14.79
CA VAL A 53 2.38 7.70 -14.19
C VAL A 53 3.07 8.06 -12.87
N LEU A 54 3.56 9.29 -12.73
CA LEU A 54 4.23 9.74 -11.51
C LEU A 54 3.25 9.81 -10.33
N ARG A 55 2.01 10.20 -10.60
CA ARG A 55 0.93 10.23 -9.60
C ARG A 55 0.55 8.81 -9.21
N TYR A 56 0.41 7.90 -10.17
CA TYR A 56 0.19 6.47 -9.90
C TYR A 56 1.31 5.86 -9.05
N VAL A 57 2.58 6.06 -9.42
CA VAL A 57 3.71 5.52 -8.66
C VAL A 57 3.76 6.11 -7.24
N ALA A 58 3.48 7.41 -7.07
CA ALA A 58 3.42 8.02 -5.74
C ALA A 58 2.33 7.37 -4.87
N ILE A 59 1.16 7.12 -5.45
CA ILE A 59 0.01 6.49 -4.80
C ILE A 59 0.32 5.05 -4.40
N ILE A 60 0.89 4.26 -5.31
CA ILE A 60 1.32 2.89 -5.03
C ILE A 60 2.34 2.87 -3.87
N LYS A 61 3.31 3.79 -3.85
CA LYS A 61 4.29 3.90 -2.75
C LYS A 61 3.64 4.24 -1.41
N ILE A 62 2.66 5.15 -1.39
CA ILE A 62 1.93 5.52 -0.18
C ILE A 62 1.18 4.29 0.35
N ALA A 63 0.42 3.61 -0.50
CA ALA A 63 -0.33 2.42 -0.12
C ALA A 63 0.58 1.28 0.38
N GLN A 64 1.71 1.02 -0.30
CA GLN A 64 2.68 0.04 0.16
C GLN A 64 3.29 0.41 1.52
N ARG A 65 3.49 1.70 1.81
CA ARG A 65 4.01 2.17 3.12
C ARG A 65 2.98 2.07 4.23
N ILE A 66 1.69 2.20 3.91
CA ILE A 66 0.57 1.85 4.80
C ILE A 66 0.53 0.33 5.03
N GLY A 67 1.16 -0.44 4.13
CA GLY A 67 1.26 -1.90 4.19
C GLY A 67 0.12 -2.59 3.45
N ILE A 68 -0.53 -1.91 2.51
CA ILE A 68 -1.59 -2.46 1.68
C ILE A 68 -0.98 -3.39 0.63
N PRO A 69 -1.53 -4.61 0.46
CA PRO A 69 -1.06 -5.54 -0.56
C PRO A 69 -1.18 -4.97 -1.96
N LEU A 70 -0.21 -5.29 -2.82
CA LEU A 70 -0.19 -4.78 -4.19
C LEU A 70 -1.41 -5.21 -5.02
N ALA A 71 -1.97 -6.39 -4.72
CA ALA A 71 -3.21 -6.88 -5.34
C ALA A 71 -4.39 -5.95 -5.02
N THR A 72 -4.58 -5.61 -3.74
CA THR A 72 -5.62 -4.67 -3.29
C THR A 72 -5.47 -3.28 -3.91
N ILE A 73 -4.22 -2.82 -4.08
CA ILE A 73 -3.94 -1.56 -4.81
C ILE A 73 -4.40 -1.70 -6.27
N GLY A 74 -4.13 -2.83 -6.91
CA GLY A 74 -4.58 -3.12 -8.26
C GLY A 74 -6.11 -3.12 -8.39
N ASP A 75 -6.81 -3.80 -7.48
CA ASP A 75 -8.27 -3.87 -7.47
C ASP A 75 -8.87 -2.47 -7.34
N ALA A 76 -8.32 -1.65 -6.44
CA ALA A 76 -8.78 -0.30 -6.21
C ALA A 76 -8.51 0.66 -7.39
N LEU A 77 -7.41 0.45 -8.13
CA LEU A 77 -7.09 1.21 -9.34
C LEU A 77 -7.84 0.70 -10.59
N SER A 78 -8.26 -0.56 -10.62
CA SER A 78 -8.93 -1.19 -11.78
C SER A 78 -10.30 -0.60 -12.10
N VAL A 79 -10.93 0.05 -11.12
CA VAL A 79 -12.21 0.77 -11.27
C VAL A 79 -12.06 2.00 -12.18
N LEU A 80 -10.83 2.47 -12.38
CA LEU A 80 -10.56 3.65 -13.20
C LEU A 80 -10.34 3.25 -14.67
N PRO A 81 -10.89 4.00 -15.63
CA PRO A 81 -10.65 3.72 -17.05
C PRO A 81 -9.16 3.74 -17.40
N GLU A 82 -8.75 2.94 -18.39
CA GLU A 82 -7.36 2.92 -18.84
C GLU A 82 -6.90 4.31 -19.32
N GLY A 83 -5.74 4.75 -18.82
CA GLY A 83 -5.18 6.06 -19.15
C GLY A 83 -5.96 7.24 -18.56
N HIS A 84 -6.84 6.99 -17.59
CA HIS A 84 -7.45 8.03 -16.77
C HIS A 84 -6.42 8.68 -15.85
N SER A 85 -6.52 9.99 -15.65
CA SER A 85 -5.69 10.70 -14.68
C SER A 85 -6.47 10.85 -13.38
N LEU A 86 -6.02 10.15 -12.33
CA LEU A 86 -6.58 10.20 -10.98
C LEU A 86 -6.95 11.63 -10.52
N SER A 87 -8.26 11.88 -10.44
CA SER A 87 -8.84 13.11 -9.93
C SER A 87 -8.64 13.24 -8.41
N ALA A 88 -8.95 14.41 -7.86
CA ALA A 88 -8.95 14.62 -6.42
C ALA A 88 -10.04 13.81 -5.70
N LYS A 89 -11.17 13.55 -6.37
CA LYS A 89 -12.30 12.80 -5.81
C LYS A 89 -11.94 11.33 -5.65
N GLU A 90 -11.40 10.71 -6.70
CA GLU A 90 -10.97 9.30 -6.65
C GLU A 90 -9.84 9.10 -5.65
N TRP A 91 -8.89 10.03 -5.59
CA TRP A 91 -7.85 10.00 -4.57
C TRP A 91 -8.43 9.99 -3.15
N ARG A 92 -9.40 10.86 -2.86
CA ARG A 92 -10.05 10.89 -1.53
C ARG A 92 -10.67 9.55 -1.20
N GLN A 93 -11.39 8.95 -2.15
CA GLN A 93 -12.08 7.67 -1.96
C GLN A 93 -11.11 6.51 -1.71
N LEU A 94 -10.00 6.44 -2.45
CA LEU A 94 -8.94 5.46 -2.20
C LEU A 94 -8.28 5.71 -0.84
N SER A 95 -7.94 6.97 -0.55
CA SER A 95 -7.23 7.32 0.68
C SER A 95 -8.06 7.10 1.95
N SER A 96 -9.40 7.21 1.88
CA SER A 96 -10.26 6.95 3.04
C SER A 96 -10.28 5.47 3.39
N GLN A 97 -10.41 4.58 2.40
CA GLN A 97 -10.35 3.13 2.61
C GLN A 97 -8.99 2.71 3.20
N TRP A 98 -7.91 3.30 2.70
CA TRP A 98 -6.56 3.00 3.18
C TRP A 98 -6.29 3.56 4.56
N ARG A 99 -6.92 4.68 4.90
CA ARG A 99 -6.87 5.23 6.26
C ARG A 99 -7.59 4.31 7.24
N GLU A 100 -8.77 3.82 6.90
CA GLU A 100 -9.50 2.86 7.76
C GLU A 100 -8.70 1.58 7.98
N GLU A 101 -8.03 1.06 6.95
CA GLU A 101 -7.11 -0.08 7.08
C GLU A 101 -5.90 0.23 7.98
N LEU A 102 -5.32 1.42 7.84
CA LEU A 102 -4.23 1.88 8.69
C LEU A 102 -4.67 1.99 10.15
N ASP A 103 -5.83 2.59 10.40
CA ASP A 103 -6.38 2.79 11.74
C ASP A 103 -6.66 1.42 12.40
N ARG A 104 -7.26 0.46 11.68
CA ARG A 104 -7.44 -0.92 12.17
C ARG A 104 -6.11 -1.57 12.57
N ARG A 105 -5.09 -1.47 11.72
CA ARG A 105 -3.75 -2.01 12.04
C ARG A 105 -3.10 -1.32 13.23
N ILE A 106 -3.28 -0.01 13.36
CA ILE A 106 -2.80 0.74 14.53
C ILE A 106 -3.48 0.22 15.80
N HIS A 107 -4.81 0.01 15.78
CA HIS A 107 -5.53 -0.55 16.92
C HIS A 107 -5.02 -1.94 17.30
N THR A 108 -4.85 -2.86 16.35
CA THR A 108 -4.28 -4.18 16.61
C THR A 108 -2.86 -4.09 17.18
N LEU A 109 -2.01 -3.21 16.65
CA LEU A 109 -0.63 -3.04 17.13
C LEU A 109 -0.57 -2.39 18.52
N VAL A 110 -1.49 -1.48 18.83
CA VAL A 110 -1.62 -0.88 20.16
C VAL A 110 -2.09 -1.92 21.17
N ALA A 111 -3.12 -2.70 20.85
CA ALA A 111 -3.58 -3.80 21.69
C ALA A 111 -2.45 -4.80 21.96
N LEU A 112 -1.74 -5.22 20.90
CA LEU A 112 -0.60 -6.12 21.04
C LEU A 112 0.52 -5.52 21.90
N ARG A 113 0.84 -4.23 21.75
CA ARG A 113 1.83 -3.54 22.59
C ARG A 113 1.40 -3.54 24.06
N ASP A 114 0.15 -3.19 24.34
CA ASP A 114 -0.35 -3.06 25.71
C ASP A 114 -0.44 -4.45 26.38
N GLU A 115 -0.72 -5.51 25.61
CA GLU A 115 -0.68 -6.89 26.08
C GLU A 115 0.74 -7.44 26.26
N LEU A 116 1.72 -6.96 25.46
CA LEU A 116 3.13 -7.32 25.64
C LEU A 116 3.64 -6.88 27.02
N ASP A 117 3.22 -5.72 27.51
CA ASP A 117 3.56 -5.24 28.86
C ASP A 117 2.98 -6.15 29.95
N GLY A 118 1.75 -6.67 29.74
CA GLY A 118 1.11 -7.64 30.65
C GLY A 118 1.84 -8.98 30.75
N CYS A 119 2.43 -9.45 29.63
CA CYS A 119 3.18 -10.71 29.59
C CYS A 119 4.62 -10.57 30.11
N ILE A 120 5.23 -9.39 29.94
CA ILE A 120 6.59 -9.11 30.44
C ILE A 120 6.57 -8.79 31.94
N GLY A 121 5.53 -8.12 32.45
CA GLY A 121 5.36 -7.78 33.87
C GLY A 121 5.12 -8.98 34.80
N CYS A 122 4.61 -10.10 34.30
CA CYS A 122 4.48 -11.35 35.06
C CYS A 122 5.84 -12.05 35.28
N GLY A 123 6.80 -11.84 34.37
CA GLY A 123 8.10 -12.53 34.37
C GLY A 123 8.00 -14.06 34.26
N CYS A 124 6.80 -14.61 34.04
CA CYS A 124 6.53 -16.00 34.34
C CYS A 124 6.84 -16.96 33.19
N LEU A 125 6.72 -16.55 31.91
CA LEU A 125 6.92 -17.44 30.72
C LEU A 125 6.37 -18.87 30.95
N SER A 126 5.31 -18.96 31.77
CA SER A 126 4.91 -20.15 32.51
C SER A 126 3.61 -20.59 31.89
N ARG A 127 3.66 -21.76 31.26
CA ARG A 127 2.51 -22.42 30.64
C ARG A 127 1.42 -22.79 31.66
N SER A 128 1.71 -22.73 32.96
CA SER A 128 0.75 -22.97 34.04
C SER A 128 0.06 -21.70 34.54
N ASP A 129 0.65 -20.50 34.38
CA ASP A 129 0.16 -19.26 35.02
C ASP A 129 -0.16 -18.11 34.06
N CYS A 130 -0.25 -18.35 32.75
CA CYS A 130 -0.88 -17.39 31.83
C CYS A 130 -2.29 -17.85 31.39
N PRO A 131 -3.32 -17.74 32.27
CA PRO A 131 -4.72 -17.93 31.92
C PRO A 131 -5.30 -16.77 31.07
N LEU A 132 -4.48 -15.80 30.64
CA LEU A 132 -4.93 -14.47 30.23
C LEU A 132 -5.34 -14.30 28.76
N ARG A 133 -5.19 -15.30 27.88
CA ARG A 133 -5.59 -15.14 26.47
C ARG A 133 -6.70 -16.06 25.97
N ASN A 134 -6.64 -17.36 26.21
CA ASN A 134 -7.70 -18.27 25.76
C ASN A 134 -7.64 -19.61 26.52
N PRO A 135 -7.97 -19.63 27.82
CA PRO A 135 -7.89 -20.85 28.62
C PRO A 135 -8.86 -21.90 28.06
N GLY A 136 -8.33 -23.08 27.75
CA GLY A 136 -9.14 -24.18 27.20
C GLY A 136 -9.61 -23.97 25.76
N ASP A 137 -8.99 -23.05 25.00
CA ASP A 137 -9.33 -22.76 23.61
C ASP A 137 -10.80 -22.35 23.36
N GLN A 138 -11.46 -21.76 24.37
CA GLN A 138 -12.87 -21.35 24.31
C GLN A 138 -13.20 -20.42 23.13
N LEU A 139 -12.26 -19.56 22.71
CA LEU A 139 -12.45 -18.68 21.56
C LEU A 139 -12.42 -19.42 20.21
N GLY A 140 -11.92 -20.65 20.16
CA GLY A 140 -11.97 -21.51 18.98
C GLY A 140 -13.41 -21.90 18.59
N GLU A 141 -14.34 -21.92 19.55
CA GLU A 141 -15.77 -22.12 19.29
C GLU A 141 -16.40 -20.94 18.52
N GLN A 142 -15.76 -19.77 18.54
CA GLN A 142 -16.24 -18.54 17.91
C GLN A 142 -15.68 -18.32 16.50
N GLY A 143 -14.72 -19.15 16.07
CA GLY A 143 -14.15 -19.11 14.72
C GLY A 143 -12.64 -19.29 14.68
N THR A 144 -12.10 -19.34 13.46
CA THR A 144 -10.65 -19.49 13.23
C THR A 144 -9.92 -18.16 13.38
N GLY A 145 -8.67 -18.18 13.82
CA GLY A 145 -7.79 -17.00 13.79
C GLY A 145 -7.49 -16.42 15.17
N ALA A 146 -6.83 -15.27 15.20
CA ALA A 146 -6.43 -14.61 16.44
C ALA A 146 -7.60 -13.78 17.01
N ARG A 147 -8.63 -14.45 17.55
CA ARG A 147 -9.91 -13.85 17.98
C ARG A 147 -9.82 -12.69 18.98
N LEU A 148 -8.70 -12.55 19.70
CA LEU A 148 -8.45 -11.41 20.60
C LEU A 148 -7.85 -10.18 19.90
N LEU A 149 -7.40 -10.32 18.66
CA LEU A 149 -6.70 -9.29 17.87
C LEU A 149 -7.46 -8.86 16.62
N GLU A 150 -8.42 -9.68 16.18
CA GLU A 150 -9.26 -9.46 15.01
C GLU A 150 -10.65 -9.02 15.48
N ASP A 151 -11.00 -7.75 15.27
CA ASP A 151 -12.38 -7.28 15.40
C ASP A 151 -13.16 -7.70 14.13
N ASP A 152 -14.36 -8.26 14.32
CA ASP A 152 -15.27 -8.67 13.22
C ASP A 152 -15.64 -7.50 12.28
#